data_AF-A0A533TLX3-F1
#
_entry.id   AF-A0A533TLX3-F1
#
_cell.length_a   1.000
_cell.length_b   1.000
_cell.length_c   1.000
_cell.angle_alpha   90.00
_cell.angle_beta   90.00
_cell.angle_gamma   90.00
#
_symmetry.space_group_name_H-M   'P 1'
#
loop_
_entity.id
_entity.type
_entity.pdbx_description
1 polymer ?
#
loop_
_entity_poly.entity_id
_entity_poly.type
_entity_poly.pdbx_seq_one_letter_code
_entity_poly.pdbx_strand_id
1 'polypeptide(L)'
;MLLSFPNWIIHISSALEWGIGALLIFRYGSLTGRREIRHFGIAMLPHWVGSFFVLGYHISTDSIPLLLDLSEVINFFGSISLLWATLNLLKTTKKQQAAGYTAAVAAIVFAGKPQSYMGSDIFDTILQLSSIVYLTFLVLLIVLYRRDRTVFSALTVAGFWFVLVFISVTVFCIYLATDVRGYPTLSHDDLLHGLAESLLTVSNLMIAFGAHRKIREFEAEQLLKNQG
;
A
#
# COMPACT_ATOMS: atom_id res chain seq x y z
N MET A 1 21.94 -14.31 11.56
CA MET A 1 20.71 -13.76 10.93
C MET A 1 19.75 -13.48 12.05
N LEU A 2 19.20 -12.26 12.12
CA LEU A 2 18.26 -11.89 13.17
C LEU A 2 16.87 -12.51 12.94
N LEU A 3 16.48 -12.63 11.68
CA LEU A 3 15.24 -13.28 11.27
C LEU A 3 15.40 -14.80 11.12
N SER A 4 14.46 -15.52 11.71
CA SER A 4 14.24 -16.94 11.46
C SER A 4 13.85 -17.23 10.00
N PHE A 5 14.03 -18.48 9.57
CA PHE A 5 13.65 -18.94 8.24
C PHE A 5 12.16 -18.72 7.90
N PRO A 6 11.18 -18.98 8.80
CA PRO A 6 9.79 -18.64 8.55
C PRO A 6 9.58 -17.14 8.27
N ASN A 7 10.25 -16.25 9.01
CA ASN A 7 10.11 -14.82 8.79
C ASN A 7 10.68 -14.39 7.43
N TRP A 8 11.77 -15.01 6.97
CA TRP A 8 12.27 -14.81 5.60
C TRP A 8 11.25 -15.17 4.54
N ILE A 9 10.54 -16.29 4.71
CA ILE A 9 9.47 -16.67 3.78
C ILE A 9 8.40 -15.58 3.73
N ILE A 10 7.97 -15.06 4.88
CA ILE A 10 6.92 -14.04 4.93
C ILE A 10 7.37 -12.76 4.20
N HIS A 11 8.59 -12.26 4.40
CA HIS A 11 9.08 -11.05 3.71
C HIS A 11 9.20 -11.22 2.19
N ILE A 12 9.70 -12.38 1.75
CA ILE A 12 9.82 -12.67 0.31
C ILE A 12 8.42 -12.80 -0.28
N SER A 13 7.51 -13.50 0.40
CA SER A 13 6.12 -13.65 0.00
C SER A 13 5.41 -12.30 -0.06
N SER A 14 5.52 -11.44 0.95
CA SER A 14 4.86 -10.12 0.99
C SER A 14 5.32 -9.25 -0.19
N ALA A 15 6.62 -9.24 -0.50
CA ALA A 15 7.17 -8.53 -1.66
C ALA A 15 6.65 -9.09 -2.99
N LEU A 16 6.60 -10.42 -3.15
CA LEU A 16 6.08 -11.07 -4.37
C LEU A 16 4.59 -10.83 -4.55
N GLU A 17 3.80 -10.93 -3.48
CA GLU A 17 2.35 -10.72 -3.49
C GLU A 17 1.98 -9.30 -3.94
N TRP A 18 2.72 -8.29 -3.48
CA TRP A 18 2.55 -6.91 -3.96
C TRP A 18 2.85 -6.79 -5.46
N GLY A 19 3.97 -7.38 -5.91
CA GLY A 19 4.35 -7.42 -7.33
C GLY A 19 3.30 -8.11 -8.20
N ILE A 20 2.75 -9.24 -7.73
CA ILE A 20 1.65 -9.96 -8.38
C ILE A 20 0.39 -9.08 -8.43
N GLY A 21 0.03 -8.40 -7.34
CA GLY A 21 -1.09 -7.47 -7.31
C GLY A 21 -0.96 -6.35 -8.34
N ALA A 22 0.23 -5.75 -8.44
CA ALA A 22 0.56 -4.72 -9.43
C ALA A 22 0.41 -5.26 -10.87
N LEU A 23 0.97 -6.45 -11.14
CA LEU A 23 0.88 -7.12 -12.44
C LEU A 23 -0.57 -7.44 -12.82
N LEU A 24 -1.38 -7.92 -11.87
CA LEU A 24 -2.79 -8.24 -12.11
C LEU A 24 -3.60 -6.98 -12.44
N ILE A 25 -3.39 -5.87 -11.72
CA ILE A 25 -4.05 -4.60 -12.04
C ILE A 25 -3.62 -4.08 -13.41
N PHE A 26 -2.32 -4.17 -13.74
CA PHE A 26 -1.80 -3.83 -15.06
C PHE A 26 -2.46 -4.66 -16.17
N ARG A 27 -2.55 -5.99 -15.96
CA ARG A 27 -3.20 -6.92 -16.89
C ARG A 27 -4.67 -6.58 -17.04
N TYR A 28 -5.38 -6.31 -15.95
CA TYR A 28 -6.79 -5.93 -15.98
C TYR A 28 -7.03 -4.67 -16.83
N GLY A 29 -6.23 -3.63 -16.64
CA GLY A 29 -6.30 -2.41 -17.45
C GLY A 29 -5.99 -2.67 -18.93
N SER A 30 -5.11 -3.63 -19.23
CA SER A 30 -4.76 -4.02 -20.59
C SER A 30 -5.91 -4.78 -21.27
N LEU A 31 -6.52 -5.74 -20.57
CA LEU A 31 -7.66 -6.53 -21.07
C LEU A 31 -8.91 -5.68 -21.32
N THR A 32 -9.16 -4.71 -20.44
CA THR A 32 -10.32 -3.80 -20.56
C THR A 32 -10.08 -2.62 -21.49
N GLY A 33 -8.87 -2.45 -22.02
CA GLY A 33 -8.48 -1.26 -22.80
C GLY A 33 -8.42 0.03 -21.99
N ARG A 34 -8.52 -0.01 -20.66
CA ARG A 34 -8.49 1.16 -19.77
C ARG A 34 -7.06 1.50 -19.38
N ARG A 35 -6.46 2.44 -20.12
CA ARG A 35 -5.07 2.88 -19.92
C ARG A 35 -4.78 3.39 -18.50
N GLU A 36 -5.76 4.01 -17.86
CA GLU A 36 -5.64 4.57 -16.51
C GLU A 36 -5.49 3.47 -15.46
N ILE A 37 -6.23 2.37 -15.59
CA ILE A 37 -6.10 1.19 -14.73
C ILE A 37 -4.74 0.55 -14.94
N ARG A 38 -4.30 0.45 -16.20
CA ARG A 38 -2.98 -0.09 -16.52
C ARG A 38 -1.87 0.75 -15.87
N HIS A 39 -1.96 2.08 -15.95
CA HIS A 39 -1.01 2.98 -15.28
C HIS A 39 -1.05 2.87 -13.76
N PHE A 40 -2.21 2.58 -13.15
CA PHE A 40 -2.29 2.32 -11.71
C PHE A 40 -1.44 1.12 -11.30
N GLY A 41 -1.43 0.03 -12.09
CA GLY A 41 -0.54 -1.10 -11.84
C GLY A 41 0.95 -0.71 -11.87
N ILE A 42 1.35 0.19 -12.78
CA ILE A 42 2.73 0.74 -12.83
C ILE A 42 2.99 1.64 -11.61
N ALA A 43 1.99 2.40 -11.16
CA ALA A 43 2.12 3.31 -10.03
C ALA A 43 2.40 2.59 -8.70
N MET A 44 2.15 1.29 -8.62
CA MET A 44 2.49 0.44 -7.47
C MET A 44 3.97 0.03 -7.41
N LEU A 45 4.73 0.17 -8.52
CA LEU A 45 6.11 -0.31 -8.60
C LEU A 45 7.09 0.36 -7.64
N PRO A 46 7.01 1.67 -7.32
CA PRO A 46 7.95 2.25 -6.36
C PRO A 46 7.86 1.57 -4.99
N HIS A 47 6.65 1.29 -4.48
CA HIS A 47 6.50 0.51 -3.23
C HIS A 47 7.11 -0.90 -3.33
N TRP A 48 7.00 -1.54 -4.50
CA TRP A 48 7.64 -2.82 -4.74
C TRP A 48 9.17 -2.70 -4.68
N VAL A 49 9.73 -1.66 -5.30
CA VAL A 49 11.16 -1.36 -5.25
C VAL A 49 11.61 -1.12 -3.80
N GLY A 50 10.84 -0.36 -3.02
CA GLY A 50 11.10 -0.13 -1.59
C GLY A 50 11.23 -1.43 -0.79
N SER A 51 10.44 -2.46 -1.10
CA SER A 51 10.52 -3.77 -0.41
C SER A 51 11.88 -4.45 -0.58
N PHE A 52 12.56 -4.27 -1.72
CA PHE A 52 13.89 -4.85 -1.94
C PHE A 52 14.96 -4.18 -1.08
N PHE A 53 14.80 -2.91 -0.74
CA PHE A 53 15.70 -2.23 0.20
C PHE A 53 15.52 -2.76 1.64
N VAL A 54 14.28 -3.05 2.07
CA VAL A 54 14.02 -3.71 3.36
C VAL A 54 14.61 -5.12 3.39
N LEU A 55 14.43 -5.90 2.31
CA LEU A 55 15.08 -7.20 2.19
C LEU A 55 16.61 -7.07 2.25
N GLY A 56 17.18 -6.07 1.57
CA GLY A 56 18.61 -5.77 1.62
C GLY A 56 19.10 -5.44 3.03
N TYR A 57 18.32 -4.68 3.80
CA TYR A 57 18.61 -4.40 5.21
C TYR A 57 18.72 -5.69 6.03
N HIS A 58 17.76 -6.60 5.88
CA HIS A 58 17.79 -7.88 6.59
C HIS A 58 18.88 -8.84 6.10
N ILE A 59 19.22 -8.81 4.80
CA ILE A 59 20.39 -9.53 4.27
C ILE A 59 21.67 -9.03 4.94
N SER A 60 21.77 -7.72 5.19
CA SER A 60 22.90 -7.10 5.90
C SER A 60 22.91 -7.38 7.41
N THR A 61 22.05 -8.27 7.91
CA THR A 61 21.84 -8.51 9.35
C THR A 61 21.57 -7.22 10.11
N ASP A 62 20.75 -6.37 9.52
CA ASP A 62 20.27 -5.11 10.11
C ASP A 62 21.39 -4.07 10.37
N SER A 63 22.53 -4.21 9.69
CA SER A 63 23.74 -3.39 9.93
C SER A 63 23.84 -2.13 9.07
N ILE A 64 23.01 -1.98 8.04
CA ILE A 64 23.04 -0.84 7.09
C ILE A 64 21.72 -0.06 7.15
N PRO A 65 21.53 0.84 8.14
CA PRO A 65 20.30 1.62 8.30
C PRO A 65 19.90 2.44 7.06
N LEU A 66 20.88 2.90 6.28
CA LEU A 66 20.66 3.62 5.02
C LEU A 66 19.71 2.89 4.05
N LEU A 67 19.67 1.55 4.08
CA LEU A 67 18.74 0.79 3.25
C LEU A 67 17.28 1.00 3.67
N LEU A 68 17.01 1.13 4.97
CA LEU A 68 15.67 1.48 5.45
C LEU A 68 15.30 2.90 5.04
N ASP A 69 16.20 3.87 5.24
CA ASP A 69 15.99 5.27 4.83
C ASP A 69 15.65 5.39 3.33
N LEU A 70 16.38 4.66 2.48
CA LEU A 70 16.11 4.61 1.05
C LEU A 70 14.76 3.96 0.73
N SER A 71 14.38 2.90 1.46
CA SER A 71 13.05 2.30 1.33
C SER A 71 11.94 3.31 1.64
N GLU A 72 12.08 4.07 2.72
CA GLU A 72 11.11 5.10 3.13
C GLU A 72 10.96 6.19 2.08
N VAL A 73 12.07 6.71 1.55
CA VAL A 73 12.06 7.71 0.47
C VAL A 73 11.36 7.17 -0.78
N ILE A 74 11.66 5.94 -1.18
CA ILE A 74 11.03 5.32 -2.35
C ILE A 74 9.54 5.05 -2.12
N ASN A 75 9.15 4.65 -0.91
CA ASN A 75 7.76 4.47 -0.51
C ASN A 75 6.97 5.79 -0.47
N PHE A 76 7.62 6.90 -0.13
CA PHE A 76 7.04 8.24 -0.25
C PHE A 76 6.69 8.56 -1.72
N PHE A 77 7.62 8.34 -2.65
CA PHE A 77 7.34 8.46 -4.09
C PHE A 77 6.27 7.47 -4.57
N GLY A 78 6.22 6.27 -3.99
CA GLY A 78 5.15 5.30 -4.24
C GLY A 78 3.77 5.83 -3.86
N SER A 79 3.66 6.45 -2.69
CA SER A 79 2.41 7.04 -2.21
C SER A 79 1.95 8.18 -3.12
N ILE A 80 2.88 9.03 -3.57
CA ILE A 80 2.60 10.09 -4.56
C ILE A 80 2.10 9.47 -5.88
N SER A 81 2.76 8.42 -6.35
CA SER A 81 2.42 7.74 -7.60
C SER A 81 1.01 7.14 -7.55
N LEU A 82 0.65 6.47 -6.45
CA LEU A 82 -0.70 5.93 -6.22
C LEU A 82 -1.76 7.02 -6.15
N LEU A 83 -1.48 8.12 -5.44
CA LEU A 83 -2.36 9.28 -5.37
C LEU A 83 -2.60 9.86 -6.78
N TRP A 84 -1.52 10.07 -7.54
CA TRP A 84 -1.60 10.61 -8.89
C TRP A 84 -2.37 9.70 -9.85
N ALA A 85 -2.15 8.39 -9.80
CA ALA A 85 -2.90 7.42 -10.59
C ALA A 85 -4.40 7.42 -10.23
N THR A 86 -4.73 7.53 -8.94
CA THR A 86 -6.11 7.62 -8.45
C THR A 86 -6.79 8.90 -8.94
N LEU A 87 -6.09 10.04 -8.90
CA LEU A 87 -6.58 11.31 -9.43
C LEU A 87 -6.86 11.23 -10.94
N ASN A 88 -6.00 10.56 -11.70
CA ASN A 88 -6.22 10.34 -13.13
C ASN A 88 -7.44 9.46 -13.41
N LEU A 89 -7.64 8.38 -12.63
CA LEU A 89 -8.84 7.55 -12.71
C LEU A 89 -10.13 8.32 -12.37
N LEU A 90 -10.07 9.21 -11.37
CA LEU A 90 -11.21 10.06 -11.01
C LEU A 90 -11.57 11.09 -12.08
N LYS A 91 -10.61 11.58 -12.86
CA LYS A 91 -10.84 12.51 -13.98
C LYS A 91 -11.53 11.83 -15.17
N THR A 92 -11.23 10.56 -15.41
CA THR A 92 -11.77 9.80 -16.56
C THR A 92 -13.09 9.08 -16.23
N THR A 93 -13.43 8.95 -14.95
CA THR A 93 -14.73 8.43 -14.50
C THR A 93 -15.82 9.49 -14.72
N LYS A 94 -16.96 9.13 -15.34
CA LYS A 94 -18.08 10.05 -15.61
C LYS A 94 -18.52 10.82 -14.36
N LYS A 95 -18.82 12.11 -14.54
CA LYS A 95 -19.13 13.09 -13.49
C LYS A 95 -20.51 12.82 -12.84
N GLN A 96 -20.57 11.97 -11.81
CA GLN A 96 -21.68 12.03 -10.86
C GLN A 96 -21.41 13.18 -9.88
N GLN A 97 -22.37 14.08 -9.70
CA GLN A 97 -22.25 15.32 -8.94
C GLN A 97 -21.94 15.05 -7.47
N ALA A 98 -20.67 15.17 -7.10
CA ALA A 98 -20.18 14.95 -5.75
C ALA A 98 -20.09 16.30 -5.02
N ALA A 99 -21.22 16.97 -4.84
CA ALA A 99 -21.33 18.15 -3.98
C ALA A 99 -21.17 17.69 -2.52
N GLY A 100 -19.99 17.87 -1.93
CA GLY A 100 -19.76 17.59 -0.51
C GLY A 100 -18.34 17.20 -0.09
N TYR A 101 -17.46 16.82 -1.02
CA TYR A 101 -16.18 16.18 -0.66
C TYR A 101 -14.96 17.11 -0.62
N THR A 102 -15.08 18.34 -1.13
CA THR A 102 -14.07 19.38 -0.92
C THR A 102 -13.89 19.69 0.57
N ALA A 103 -14.96 19.57 1.36
CA ALA A 103 -14.93 19.75 2.81
C ALA A 103 -14.19 18.61 3.55
N ALA A 104 -14.31 17.35 3.10
CA ALA A 104 -13.64 16.21 3.75
C ALA A 104 -12.11 16.22 3.52
N VAL A 105 -11.67 16.62 2.33
CA VAL A 105 -10.24 16.80 2.01
C VAL A 105 -9.67 18.02 2.75
N ALA A 106 -10.41 19.14 2.79
CA ALA A 106 -9.98 20.34 3.52
C ALA A 106 -9.95 20.14 5.04
N ALA A 107 -10.88 19.35 5.61
CA ALA A 107 -10.94 19.09 7.05
C ALA A 107 -9.73 18.29 7.57
N ILE A 108 -9.18 17.36 6.77
CA ILE A 108 -8.01 16.57 7.18
C ILE A 108 -6.71 17.38 7.02
N VAL A 109 -6.60 18.17 5.94
CA VAL A 109 -5.46 19.10 5.75
C VAL A 109 -5.40 20.15 6.88
N PHE A 110 -6.55 20.55 7.45
CA PHE A 110 -6.60 21.48 8.60
C PHE A 110 -6.55 20.81 9.98
N ALA A 111 -6.88 19.52 10.10
CA ALA A 111 -6.79 18.77 11.36
C ALA A 111 -5.37 18.23 11.62
N GLY A 112 -4.52 18.12 10.59
CA GLY A 112 -3.09 17.83 10.72
C GLY A 112 -2.26 19.04 11.13
N LYS A 113 -2.70 19.84 12.11
CA LYS A 113 -1.87 20.92 12.66
C LYS A 113 -0.68 20.32 13.43
N PRO A 114 0.53 20.91 13.28
CA PRO A 114 1.77 20.32 13.73
C PRO A 114 1.87 20.38 15.25
N GLN A 115 2.00 19.23 15.90
CA GLN A 115 2.63 19.13 17.22
C GLN A 115 4.06 18.65 16.99
N SER A 116 4.93 19.60 16.68
CA SER A 116 6.37 19.42 16.85
C SER A 116 6.65 19.51 18.35
N TYR A 117 7.07 18.39 18.93
CA TYR A 117 7.84 18.36 20.17
C TYR A 117 9.08 17.52 19.85
N MET A 118 10.21 18.22 19.69
CA MET A 118 11.57 17.73 19.39
C MET A 118 12.00 17.82 17.91
N GLY A 119 13.32 17.99 17.74
CA GLY A 119 14.05 18.58 16.61
C GLY A 119 13.74 18.02 15.22
N SER A 120 13.88 18.89 14.22
CA SER A 120 13.58 18.59 12.81
C SER A 120 14.72 17.81 12.13
N ASP A 121 14.57 16.49 12.01
CA ASP A 121 15.27 15.73 10.99
C ASP A 121 14.43 15.69 9.70
N ILE A 122 15.10 15.84 8.55
CA ILE A 122 14.46 15.86 7.21
C ILE A 122 13.61 14.60 6.99
N PHE A 123 14.01 13.47 7.58
CA PHE A 123 13.33 12.18 7.51
C PHE A 123 11.98 12.17 8.22
N ASP A 124 11.87 12.77 9.41
CA ASP A 124 10.58 12.88 10.13
C ASP A 124 9.54 13.65 9.30
N THR A 125 10.01 14.67 8.58
CA THR A 125 9.15 15.44 7.67
C THR A 125 8.70 14.60 6.47
N ILE A 126 9.59 13.79 5.89
CA ILE A 126 9.26 12.88 4.77
C ILE A 126 8.24 11.83 5.21
N LEU A 127 8.41 11.22 6.38
CA LEU A 127 7.50 10.22 6.94
C LEU A 127 6.11 10.80 7.22
N GLN A 128 6.06 11.99 7.81
CA GLN A 128 4.80 12.69 8.06
C GLN A 128 4.08 13.04 6.74
N LEU A 129 4.81 13.55 5.76
CA LEU A 129 4.27 13.89 4.45
C LEU A 129 3.78 12.64 3.71
N SER A 130 4.54 11.54 3.75
CA SER A 130 4.18 10.24 3.19
C SER A 130 2.85 9.74 3.75
N SER A 131 2.66 9.82 5.06
CA SER A 131 1.43 9.43 5.73
C SER A 131 0.22 10.26 5.24
N ILE A 132 0.38 11.58 5.12
CA ILE A 132 -0.67 12.47 4.60
C ILE A 132 -1.02 12.13 3.16
N VAL A 133 -0.02 11.90 2.31
CA VAL A 133 -0.20 11.54 0.90
C VAL A 133 -0.93 10.19 0.79
N TYR A 134 -0.52 9.19 1.55
CA TYR A 134 -1.13 7.86 1.54
C TYR A 134 -2.58 7.88 2.03
N LEU A 135 -2.87 8.60 3.14
CA LEU A 135 -4.24 8.77 3.63
C LEU A 135 -5.13 9.50 2.62
N THR A 136 -4.59 10.51 1.94
CA THR A 136 -5.30 11.21 0.85
C THR A 136 -5.61 10.25 -0.29
N PHE A 137 -4.65 9.41 -0.68
CA PHE A 137 -4.85 8.33 -1.64
C PHE A 137 -5.99 7.41 -1.22
N LEU A 138 -6.00 6.92 0.03
CA LEU A 138 -7.02 5.99 0.54
C LEU A 138 -8.43 6.59 0.52
N VAL A 139 -8.58 7.86 0.90
CA VAL A 139 -9.86 8.55 0.85
C VAL A 139 -10.33 8.71 -0.60
N LEU A 140 -9.45 9.13 -1.50
CA LEU A 140 -9.79 9.25 -2.92
C LEU A 140 -10.08 7.90 -3.57
N LEU A 141 -9.46 6.82 -3.10
CA LEU A 141 -9.74 5.46 -3.54
C LEU A 141 -11.17 5.04 -3.17
N ILE A 142 -11.67 5.41 -1.98
CA ILE A 142 -13.08 5.20 -1.61
C ILE A 142 -14.01 6.00 -2.55
N VAL A 143 -13.67 7.26 -2.83
CA VAL A 143 -14.46 8.10 -3.73
C VAL A 143 -14.50 7.47 -5.13
N LEU A 144 -13.37 6.99 -5.63
CA LEU A 144 -13.25 6.32 -6.91
C LEU A 144 -14.13 5.06 -6.94
N TYR A 145 -14.01 4.22 -5.91
CA TYR A 145 -14.81 3.00 -5.79
C TYR A 145 -16.32 3.28 -5.74
N ARG A 146 -16.74 4.37 -5.10
CA ARG A 146 -18.15 4.79 -5.09
C ARG A 146 -18.63 5.32 -6.43
N ARG A 147 -17.77 5.97 -7.22
CA ARG A 147 -18.11 6.51 -8.55
C ARG A 147 -18.11 5.44 -9.64
N ASP A 148 -17.15 4.52 -9.61
CA ASP A 148 -16.99 3.48 -10.62
C ASP A 148 -16.51 2.16 -9.99
N ARG A 149 -17.48 1.28 -9.75
CA ARG A 149 -17.27 -0.08 -9.23
C ARG A 149 -16.62 -1.03 -10.26
N THR A 150 -16.46 -0.59 -11.51
CA THR A 150 -15.78 -1.39 -12.54
C THR A 150 -14.26 -1.29 -12.42
N VAL A 151 -13.72 -0.22 -11.82
CA VAL A 151 -12.25 -0.03 -11.71
C VAL A 151 -11.62 -1.05 -10.77
N PHE A 152 -12.11 -1.12 -9.53
CA PHE A 152 -11.54 -1.96 -8.48
C PHE A 152 -12.64 -2.79 -7.80
N SER A 153 -12.26 -3.99 -7.36
CA SER A 153 -13.12 -4.79 -6.48
C SER A 153 -13.17 -4.18 -5.07
N ALA A 154 -14.22 -4.52 -4.31
CA ALA A 154 -14.29 -4.15 -2.88
C ALA A 154 -13.07 -4.67 -2.10
N LEU A 155 -12.62 -5.88 -2.45
CA LEU A 155 -11.51 -6.56 -1.79
C LEU A 155 -10.18 -5.82 -2.03
N THR A 156 -9.97 -5.30 -3.24
CA THR A 156 -8.80 -4.49 -3.58
C THR A 156 -8.75 -3.22 -2.75
N VAL A 157 -9.87 -2.50 -2.64
CA VAL A 157 -9.97 -1.28 -1.82
C VAL A 157 -9.76 -1.60 -0.34
N ALA A 158 -10.38 -2.69 0.14
CA ALA A 158 -10.21 -3.14 1.52
C ALA A 158 -8.75 -3.51 1.82
N GLY A 159 -8.04 -4.13 0.88
CA GLY A 159 -6.62 -4.47 1.03
C GLY A 159 -5.75 -3.23 1.24
N PHE A 160 -5.91 -2.19 0.41
CA PHE A 160 -5.20 -0.93 0.61
C PHE A 160 -5.51 -0.30 1.98
N TRP A 161 -6.75 -0.34 2.45
CA TRP A 161 -7.10 0.14 3.80
C TRP A 161 -6.56 -0.76 4.92
N PHE A 162 -6.42 -2.07 4.68
CA PHE A 162 -5.88 -3.03 5.64
C PHE A 162 -4.41 -2.75 5.99
N VAL A 163 -3.67 -2.05 5.12
CA VAL A 163 -2.32 -1.55 5.44
C VAL A 163 -2.32 -0.69 6.72
N LEU A 164 -3.39 0.07 7.01
CA LEU A 164 -3.48 0.84 8.26
C LEU A 164 -3.61 -0.06 9.50
N VAL A 165 -4.25 -1.22 9.35
CA VAL A 165 -4.32 -2.25 10.40
C VAL A 165 -2.93 -2.82 10.64
N PHE A 166 -2.23 -3.19 9.55
CA PHE A 166 -0.83 -3.61 9.62
C PHE A 166 0.02 -2.57 10.37
N ILE A 167 0.03 -1.30 9.94
CA ILE A 167 0.82 -0.23 10.60
C ILE A 167 0.49 -0.13 12.09
N SER A 168 -0.79 -0.13 12.44
CA SER A 168 -1.23 -0.01 13.84
C SER A 168 -0.74 -1.17 14.70
N VAL A 169 -0.85 -2.40 14.19
CA VAL A 169 -0.37 -3.61 14.88
C VAL A 169 1.16 -3.64 14.94
N THR A 170 1.85 -3.21 13.88
CA THR A 170 3.32 -3.15 13.85
C THR A 170 3.85 -2.18 14.89
N VAL A 171 3.27 -0.97 15.02
CA VAL A 171 3.65 -0.01 16.07
C VAL A 171 3.46 -0.60 17.47
N PHE A 172 2.35 -1.31 17.69
CA PHE A 172 2.11 -2.02 18.94
C PHE A 172 3.13 -3.15 19.18
N CYS A 173 3.48 -3.91 18.16
CA CYS A 173 4.49 -4.98 18.24
C CYS A 173 5.88 -4.42 18.52
N ILE A 174 6.25 -3.27 17.92
CA ILE A 174 7.49 -2.55 18.23
C ILE A 174 7.53 -2.24 19.72
N TYR A 175 6.51 -1.57 20.26
CA TYR A 175 6.43 -1.24 21.69
C TYR A 175 6.56 -2.48 22.60
N LEU A 176 5.87 -3.58 22.27
CA LEU A 176 5.99 -4.82 23.03
C LEU A 176 7.41 -5.40 22.97
N ALA A 177 8.08 -5.34 21.82
CA ALA A 177 9.44 -5.83 21.67
C ALA A 177 10.44 -4.95 22.44
N THR A 178 10.37 -3.63 22.28
CA THR A 178 11.36 -2.69 22.80
C THR A 178 11.15 -2.35 24.27
N ASP A 179 9.95 -1.89 24.63
CA ASP A 179 9.67 -1.31 25.96
C ASP A 179 9.28 -2.38 26.97
N VAL A 180 8.64 -3.47 26.53
CA VAL A 180 8.17 -4.54 27.42
C VAL A 180 9.15 -5.71 27.50
N ARG A 181 9.69 -6.17 26.35
CA ARG A 181 10.61 -7.32 26.28
C ARG A 181 12.10 -6.94 26.29
N GLY A 182 12.43 -5.66 26.09
CA GLY A 182 13.80 -5.15 26.16
C GLY A 182 14.67 -5.47 24.93
N TYR A 183 14.06 -5.83 23.80
CA TYR A 183 14.79 -6.03 22.54
C TYR A 183 15.21 -4.69 21.93
N PRO A 184 16.35 -4.61 21.23
CA PRO A 184 16.79 -3.37 20.59
C PRO A 184 15.83 -2.85 19.51
N THR A 185 15.24 -3.76 18.74
CA THR A 185 14.29 -3.47 17.65
C THR A 185 13.30 -4.63 17.52
N LEU A 186 12.23 -4.42 16.76
CA LEU A 186 11.25 -5.49 16.45
C LEU A 186 11.89 -6.71 15.79
N SER A 187 12.92 -6.53 14.97
CA SER A 187 13.60 -7.63 14.26
C SER A 187 14.37 -8.61 15.14
N HIS A 188 14.56 -8.28 16.41
CA HIS A 188 15.13 -9.20 17.39
C HIS A 188 14.06 -10.08 18.06
N ASP A 189 12.77 -9.79 17.85
CA ASP A 189 11.64 -10.59 18.34
C ASP A 189 10.94 -11.28 17.16
N ASP A 190 11.39 -12.50 16.86
CA ASP A 190 10.90 -13.28 15.71
C ASP A 190 9.36 -13.43 15.69
N LEU A 191 8.73 -13.61 16.85
CA LEU A 191 7.29 -13.82 16.94
C LEU A 191 6.54 -12.54 16.57
N LEU A 192 6.90 -11.42 17.21
CA LEU A 192 6.22 -10.14 17.01
C LEU A 192 6.51 -9.57 15.61
N HIS A 193 7.73 -9.75 15.10
CA HIS A 193 8.07 -9.37 13.73
C HIS A 193 7.26 -10.19 12.73
N GLY A 194 7.30 -11.52 12.83
CA GLY A 194 6.59 -12.41 11.91
C GLY A 194 5.08 -12.16 11.90
N LEU A 195 4.49 -11.91 13.08
CA LEU A 195 3.09 -11.53 13.22
C LEU A 195 2.78 -10.22 12.48
N ALA A 196 3.58 -9.17 12.71
CA ALA A 196 3.41 -7.90 12.02
C ALA A 196 3.50 -8.08 10.50
N GLU A 197 4.58 -8.68 9.99
CA GLU A 197 4.81 -8.87 8.56
C GLU A 197 3.72 -9.73 7.90
N SER A 198 3.16 -10.72 8.61
CA SER A 198 2.07 -11.55 8.07
C SER A 198 0.80 -10.75 7.73
N LEU A 199 0.53 -9.65 8.44
CA LEU A 199 -0.60 -8.77 8.13
C LEU A 199 -0.40 -8.00 6.82
N LEU A 200 0.85 -7.69 6.47
CA LEU A 200 1.17 -7.12 5.17
C LEU A 200 0.88 -8.12 4.04
N THR A 201 1.22 -9.40 4.25
CA THR A 201 0.81 -10.49 3.34
C THR A 201 -0.70 -10.57 3.17
N VAL A 202 -1.48 -10.49 4.25
CA VAL A 202 -2.95 -10.48 4.18
C VAL A 202 -3.45 -9.31 3.32
N SER A 203 -2.93 -8.10 3.53
CA SER A 203 -3.24 -6.93 2.70
C SER A 203 -2.95 -7.18 1.21
N ASN A 204 -1.75 -7.69 0.90
CA ASN A 204 -1.29 -7.87 -0.47
C ASN A 204 -2.11 -8.94 -1.20
N LEU A 205 -2.48 -10.01 -0.51
CA LEU A 205 -3.39 -11.03 -1.03
C LEU A 205 -4.80 -10.49 -1.30
N MET A 206 -5.35 -9.63 -0.43
CA MET A 206 -6.63 -8.96 -0.68
C MET A 206 -6.58 -8.12 -1.98
N ILE A 207 -5.49 -7.36 -2.17
CA ILE A 207 -5.27 -6.57 -3.39
C ILE A 207 -5.21 -7.49 -4.63
N ALA A 208 -4.36 -8.53 -4.58
CA ALA A 208 -4.15 -9.45 -5.68
C ALA A 208 -5.41 -10.25 -6.04
N PHE A 209 -6.07 -10.87 -5.06
CA PHE A 209 -7.31 -11.61 -5.30
C PHE A 209 -8.43 -10.70 -5.79
N GLY A 210 -8.50 -9.48 -5.27
CA GLY A 210 -9.46 -8.49 -5.74
C GLY A 210 -9.26 -8.11 -7.22
N ALA A 211 -8.01 -7.94 -7.65
CA ALA A 211 -7.67 -7.67 -9.05
C ALA A 211 -7.95 -8.90 -9.94
N HIS A 212 -7.57 -10.09 -9.47
CA HIS A 212 -7.86 -11.34 -10.18
C HIS A 212 -9.37 -11.55 -10.37
N ARG A 213 -10.18 -11.24 -9.37
CA ARG A 213 -11.64 -11.30 -9.46
C ARG A 213 -12.19 -10.42 -10.59
N LYS A 214 -11.66 -9.20 -10.74
CA LYS A 214 -12.06 -8.28 -11.82
C LYS A 214 -11.70 -8.78 -13.21
N ILE A 215 -10.55 -9.44 -13.36
CA ILE A 215 -10.17 -10.11 -14.61
C ILE A 215 -11.17 -11.22 -14.95
N ARG A 216 -11.49 -12.08 -13.98
CA ARG A 216 -12.43 -13.19 -14.18
C ARG A 216 -13.85 -12.71 -14.50
N GLU A 217 -14.32 -11.67 -13.82
CA GLU A 217 -15.61 -11.02 -14.10
C GLU A 217 -15.65 -10.55 -15.57
N PHE A 218 -14.60 -9.85 -16.04
CA PHE A 218 -14.52 -9.38 -17.42
C PHE A 218 -14.45 -10.51 -18.46
N GLU A 219 -13.61 -11.52 -18.23
CA GLU A 219 -13.48 -12.66 -19.15
C GLU A 219 -14.82 -13.42 -19.29
N ALA A 220 -15.55 -13.61 -18.19
CA ALA A 220 -16.88 -14.23 -18.22
C ALA A 220 -17.90 -13.41 -19.02
N GLU A 221 -17.91 -12.08 -18.85
CA GLU A 221 -18.80 -11.19 -19.62
C GLU A 221 -18.51 -11.23 -21.13
N GLN A 222 -17.24 -11.34 -21.54
CA GLN A 222 -16.87 -11.44 -22.95
C GLN A 222 -17.30 -12.77 -23.55
N LEU A 223 -17.16 -13.87 -22.81
CA LEU A 223 -17.62 -15.19 -23.25
C LEU A 223 -19.13 -15.22 -23.51
N LEU A 224 -19.91 -14.63 -22.60
CA LEU A 224 -21.37 -14.52 -22.75
C LEU A 224 -21.77 -13.70 -23.99
N LYS A 225 -21.05 -12.60 -24.28
CA LYS A 225 -21.30 -11.77 -25.47
C LYS A 225 -20.97 -12.47 -26.78
N ASN A 226 -20.00 -13.39 -26.78
CA ASN A 226 -19.61 -14.11 -27.98
C ASN A 226 -20.50 -15.32 -28.28
N GLN A 227 -21.37 -15.71 -27.34
CA GLN A 227 -22.28 -16.86 -27.47
C GLN A 227 -23.73 -16.49 -27.80
N GLY A 228 -24.10 -15.20 -27.73
CA GLY A 228 -25.43 -14.68 -28.07
C GLY A 228 -25.41 -13.85 -29.34
#